data_AF-Q0D6B3-F1
#
_entry.id   AF-Q0D6B3-F1
#
_cell.length_a   1.000
_cell.length_b   1.000
_cell.length_c   1.000
_cell.angle_alpha   90.00
_cell.angle_beta   90.00
_cell.angle_gamma   90.00
#
_symmetry.space_group_name_H-M   'P 1'
#
loop_
_entity.id
_entity.type
_entity.pdbx_description
1 polymer ?
#
loop_
_entity_poly.entity_id
_entity_poly.type
_entity_poly.pdbx_seq_one_letter_code
_entity_poly.pdbx_strand_id
1 'polypeptide(L)'
;MLRHAARRLATTRAAAAAAAGRSSRVLSTAEVPAEAATDSAFAEAWKKVAPNIEAPATPMSLMQPRPPTPAAIPSKLTVNFVLPYKSEIANKEFYE
;
A
#
# COMPACT_ATOMS: atom_id res chain seq x y z
N MET A 1 -50.15 17.79 8.94
CA MET A 1 -49.19 17.62 7.82
C MET A 1 -47.73 17.60 8.26
N LEU A 2 -47.27 18.44 9.20
CA LEU A 2 -45.84 18.58 9.55
C LEU A 2 -45.16 17.35 10.22
N ARG A 3 -45.93 16.49 10.90
CA ARG A 3 -45.41 15.35 11.66
C ARG A 3 -44.86 14.20 10.79
N HIS A 4 -45.33 14.08 9.54
CA HIS A 4 -44.87 13.02 8.63
C HIS A 4 -43.52 13.34 7.96
N ALA A 5 -43.21 14.62 7.77
CA ALA A 5 -41.94 15.07 7.19
C ALA A 5 -40.76 14.82 8.15
N ALA A 6 -40.95 15.12 9.44
CA ALA A 6 -39.93 14.87 10.47
C ALA A 6 -39.58 13.38 10.59
N ARG A 7 -40.58 12.50 10.50
CA ARG A 7 -40.37 11.05 10.58
C ARG A 7 -39.59 10.51 9.37
N ARG A 8 -39.83 11.03 8.16
CA ARG A 8 -39.07 10.65 6.97
C ARG A 8 -37.60 11.07 7.05
N LEU A 9 -37.31 12.27 7.58
CA LEU A 9 -35.93 12.74 7.75
C LEU A 9 -35.16 11.98 8.84
N ALA A 10 -35.82 11.57 9.93
CA ALA A 10 -35.19 10.76 10.96
C ALA A 10 -34.84 9.34 10.46
N THR A 11 -35.69 8.76 9.61
CA THR A 11 -35.49 7.40 9.09
C THR A 11 -34.37 7.33 8.05
N THR A 12 -34.23 8.34 7.19
CA THR A 12 -33.14 8.41 6.20
C THR A 12 -31.78 8.61 6.84
N ARG A 13 -31.69 9.41 7.91
CA ARG A 13 -30.43 9.62 8.66
C ARG A 13 -29.96 8.35 9.36
N ALA A 14 -30.87 7.59 9.97
CA ALA A 14 -30.54 6.33 10.64
C ALA A 14 -30.03 5.26 9.64
N ALA A 15 -30.65 5.16 8.46
CA ALA A 15 -30.22 4.24 7.41
C ALA A 15 -28.84 4.62 6.83
N ALA A 16 -28.57 5.91 6.63
CA ALA A 16 -27.27 6.38 6.15
C ALA A 16 -26.13 6.13 7.16
N ALA A 17 -26.39 6.28 8.47
CA ALA A 17 -25.42 5.97 9.51
C ALA A 17 -25.11 4.46 9.60
N ALA A 18 -26.11 3.60 9.40
CA ALA A 18 -25.92 2.15 9.39
C ALA A 18 -25.12 1.65 8.16
N ALA A 19 -25.20 2.36 7.03
CA ALA A 19 -24.41 2.06 5.83
C ALA A 19 -22.94 2.52 5.96
N ALA A 20 -22.69 3.67 6.61
CA ALA A 20 -21.34 4.19 6.81
C ALA A 20 -20.48 3.33 7.78
N GLY A 21 -21.10 2.63 8.72
CA GLY A 21 -20.40 1.76 9.68
C GLY A 21 -19.87 0.44 9.11
N ARG A 22 -20.18 0.11 7.84
CA ARG A 22 -19.79 -1.16 7.20
C ARG A 22 -18.64 -1.04 6.20
N SER A 23 -18.02 0.14 6.08
CA SER A 23 -16.81 0.28 5.28
C SER A 23 -15.61 -0.30 6.06
N SER A 24 -15.59 -1.61 6.28
CA SER A 24 -14.36 -2.33 6.60
C SER A 24 -13.45 -2.15 5.41
N ARG A 25 -12.49 -1.25 5.54
CA ARG A 25 -11.44 -0.99 4.54
C ARG A 25 -10.69 -2.31 4.36
N VAL A 26 -11.02 -3.07 3.32
CA VAL A 26 -10.39 -4.36 3.03
C VAL A 26 -8.91 -4.08 2.82
N LEU A 27 -8.07 -4.53 3.77
CA LEU A 27 -6.63 -4.42 3.64
C LEU A 27 -6.20 -5.40 2.55
N SER A 28 -5.48 -4.89 1.55
CA SER A 28 -5.04 -5.67 0.39
C SER A 28 -4.09 -6.79 0.84
N THR A 29 -4.50 -8.05 0.69
CA THR A 29 -3.69 -9.24 1.00
C THR A 29 -2.86 -9.70 -0.20
N ALA A 30 -2.49 -8.78 -1.09
CA ALA A 30 -1.68 -9.13 -2.25
C ALA A 30 -0.30 -9.63 -1.78
N GLU A 31 -0.06 -10.92 -1.95
CA GLU A 31 1.22 -11.56 -1.68
C GLU A 31 2.20 -11.12 -2.77
N VAL A 32 2.97 -10.07 -2.48
CA VAL A 32 4.02 -9.59 -3.37
C VAL A 32 5.27 -10.46 -3.13
N PRO A 33 5.90 -11.02 -4.18
CA PRO A 33 7.09 -11.84 -4.03
C PRO A 33 8.15 -11.15 -3.15
N ALA A 34 8.68 -11.90 -2.19
CA ALA A 34 9.65 -11.37 -1.22
C ALA A 34 10.98 -10.97 -1.88
N GLU A 35 11.34 -11.61 -2.99
CA GLU A 35 12.67 -11.50 -3.59
C GLU A 35 12.79 -10.31 -4.54
N ALA A 36 13.85 -9.50 -4.37
CA ALA A 36 14.25 -8.44 -5.29
C ALA A 36 14.82 -9.09 -6.56
N ALA A 37 13.96 -9.66 -7.39
CA ALA A 37 14.36 -10.27 -8.65
C ALA A 37 14.73 -9.16 -9.65
N THR A 38 15.87 -9.33 -10.31
CA THR A 38 16.11 -8.66 -11.58
C THR A 38 14.99 -9.03 -12.53
N ASP A 39 14.34 -8.03 -13.14
CA ASP A 39 13.28 -8.26 -14.10
C ASP A 39 13.87 -8.93 -15.36
N SER A 40 13.84 -10.26 -15.37
CA SER A 40 14.44 -11.09 -16.41
C SER A 40 13.77 -10.85 -17.76
N ALA A 41 12.46 -10.65 -17.77
CA ALA A 41 11.70 -10.31 -18.97
C ALA A 41 12.16 -8.97 -19.54
N PHE A 42 12.40 -7.97 -18.69
CA PHE A 42 12.97 -6.69 -19.11
C PHE A 42 14.38 -6.83 -19.67
N ALA A 43 15.27 -7.57 -19.00
CA ALA A 43 16.65 -7.76 -19.46
C ALA A 43 16.72 -8.45 -20.84
N GLU A 44 15.88 -9.46 -21.07
CA GLU A 44 15.78 -10.15 -22.35
C GLU A 44 15.22 -9.25 -23.46
N ALA A 45 14.21 -8.43 -23.15
CA ALA A 45 13.67 -7.46 -24.09
C ALA A 45 14.69 -6.36 -24.41
N TRP A 46 15.43 -5.87 -23.42
CA TRP A 46 16.47 -4.86 -23.60
C TRP A 46 17.58 -5.35 -24.52
N LYS A 47 18.05 -6.58 -24.33
CA LYS A 47 19.09 -7.19 -25.18
C LYS A 47 18.67 -7.27 -26.66
N LYS A 48 17.37 -7.39 -26.95
CA LYS A 48 16.85 -7.37 -28.32
C LYS A 48 16.85 -5.97 -28.93
N VAL A 49 16.56 -4.94 -28.14
CA VAL A 49 16.44 -3.55 -28.60
C VAL A 49 17.80 -2.85 -28.66
N ALA A 50 18.68 -3.11 -27.70
CA ALA A 50 19.98 -2.45 -27.55
C ALA A 50 21.06 -3.49 -27.15
N PRO A 51 21.52 -4.34 -28.08
CA PRO A 51 22.43 -5.45 -27.77
C PRO A 51 23.82 -5.02 -27.30
N ASN A 52 24.25 -3.81 -27.65
CA ASN A 52 25.57 -3.27 -27.32
C ASN A 52 25.57 -2.38 -26.06
N ILE A 53 24.42 -2.20 -25.41
CA ILE A 53 24.25 -1.33 -24.25
C ILE A 53 23.78 -2.19 -23.08
N GLU A 54 24.46 -2.09 -21.95
CA GLU A 54 24.04 -2.77 -20.72
C GLU A 54 22.62 -2.32 -20.30
N ALA A 55 21.83 -3.24 -19.74
CA ALA A 55 20.51 -2.90 -19.26
C ALA A 55 20.60 -1.87 -18.12
N PRO A 56 19.73 -0.84 -18.10
CA PRO A 56 19.75 0.14 -17.03
C PRO A 56 19.44 -0.52 -15.69
N ALA A 57 20.08 -0.03 -14.62
CA ALA A 57 19.78 -0.46 -13.26
C ALA A 57 18.32 -0.13 -12.91
N THR A 58 17.63 -1.07 -12.26
CA THR A 58 16.27 -0.86 -11.79
C THR A 58 16.29 -0.44 -10.32
N PRO A 59 15.35 0.39 -9.84
CA PRO A 59 15.29 0.72 -8.42
C PRO A 59 15.22 -0.53 -7.52
N MET A 60 14.56 -1.59 -7.99
CA MET A 60 14.49 -2.88 -7.31
C MET A 60 15.85 -3.52 -7.07
N SER A 61 16.83 -3.35 -7.98
CA SER A 61 18.17 -3.90 -7.78
C SER A 61 18.97 -3.19 -6.68
N LEU A 62 18.51 -2.01 -6.23
CA LEU A 62 19.13 -1.24 -5.14
C LEU A 62 18.37 -1.42 -3.81
N MET A 63 17.22 -2.07 -3.84
CA MET A 63 16.35 -2.25 -2.67
C MET A 63 16.53 -3.62 -2.05
N GLN A 64 16.41 -3.68 -0.73
CA GLN A 64 16.36 -4.96 -0.03
C GLN A 64 15.05 -5.70 -0.35
N PRO A 65 15.09 -7.04 -0.46
CA PRO A 65 13.90 -7.90 -0.53
C PRO A 65 12.88 -7.53 0.54
N ARG A 66 11.59 -7.54 0.18
CA ARG A 66 10.53 -7.22 1.13
C ARG A 66 10.44 -8.35 2.17
N PRO A 67 10.43 -8.03 3.48
CA PRO A 67 10.20 -9.04 4.51
C PRO A 67 8.80 -9.67 4.36
N PRO A 68 8.65 -10.95 4.72
CA PRO A 68 7.37 -11.65 4.61
C PRO A 68 6.28 -10.95 5.42
N THR A 69 5.07 -10.96 4.89
CA THR A 69 3.91 -10.36 5.57
C THR A 69 3.59 -11.18 6.82
N PRO A 70 3.55 -10.56 8.02
CA PRO A 70 3.20 -11.26 9.25
C PRO A 70 1.77 -11.80 9.20
N ALA A 71 1.55 -13.00 9.75
CA ALA A 71 0.22 -13.62 9.80
C ALA A 71 -0.76 -12.95 10.80
N ALA A 72 -0.26 -12.11 11.71
CA ALA A 72 -1.03 -11.37 12.68
C ALA A 72 -0.65 -9.88 12.65
N ILE A 73 -1.60 -9.01 13.04
CA ILE A 73 -1.38 -7.56 13.10
C ILE A 73 -0.30 -7.27 14.17
N PRO A 74 0.81 -6.61 13.81
CA PRO A 74 1.86 -6.31 14.77
C PRO A 74 1.47 -5.14 15.67
N SER A 75 1.86 -5.19 16.94
CA SER A 75 1.69 -4.09 17.92
C SER A 75 2.65 -2.91 17.70
N LYS A 76 3.67 -3.10 16.86
CA LYS A 76 4.68 -2.10 16.52
C LYS A 76 4.81 -2.03 15.01
N LEU A 77 4.75 -0.81 14.46
CA LEU A 77 4.96 -0.55 13.05
C LEU A 77 6.27 0.22 12.83
N THR A 78 7.10 -0.30 11.93
CA THR A 78 8.27 0.42 11.41
C THR A 78 7.84 1.24 10.21
N VAL A 79 8.00 2.56 10.28
CA VAL A 79 7.72 3.46 9.16
C VAL A 79 9.00 4.19 8.75
N ASN A 80 9.19 4.33 7.44
CA ASN A 80 10.31 5.04 6.85
C ASN A 80 9.82 6.40 6.34
N PHE A 81 10.25 7.49 6.97
CA PHE A 81 9.96 8.84 6.48
C PHE A 81 11.12 9.29 5.59
N VAL A 82 10.81 9.47 4.32
CA VAL A 82 11.77 9.91 3.30
C VAL A 82 11.36 11.30 2.83
N LEU A 83 12.25 12.27 3.00
CA LEU A 83 12.07 13.64 2.53
C LEU A 83 13.02 13.89 1.35
N PRO A 84 12.58 14.62 0.31
CA PRO A 84 13.49 15.15 -0.68
C PRO A 84 14.58 15.99 0.01
N TYR A 85 15.83 15.88 -0.45
CA TYR A 85 17.03 16.54 0.11
C TYR A 85 17.57 15.90 1.42
N LYS A 86 18.21 14.72 1.28
CA LYS A 86 19.10 14.04 2.25
C LYS A 86 18.60 13.93 3.69
N SER A 87 17.30 14.02 3.93
CA SER A 87 16.71 13.83 5.25
C SER A 87 16.01 12.48 5.27
N GLU A 88 16.68 11.51 5.88
CA GLU A 88 16.17 10.15 6.07
C GLU A 88 15.89 9.95 7.57
N ILE A 89 14.64 9.70 7.92
CA ILE A 89 14.25 9.24 9.26
C ILE A 89 13.75 7.81 9.08
N ALA A 90 14.70 6.87 9.10
CA ALA A 90 14.47 5.44 8.93
C ALA A 90 14.31 4.72 10.27
N ASN A 91 13.62 3.59 10.27
CA ASN A 91 13.49 2.68 11.42
C ASN A 91 12.85 3.29 12.68
N LYS A 92 11.95 4.26 12.53
CA LYS A 92 11.25 4.83 13.68
C LYS A 92 10.08 3.94 14.08
N GLU A 93 10.04 3.59 15.36
CA GLU A 93 9.02 2.72 15.94
C GLU A 93 7.84 3.55 16.48
N PHE A 94 6.62 3.09 16.20
CA PHE A 94 5.40 3.66 16.75
C PHE A 94 4.60 2.58 17.46
N TYR A 95 4.05 2.96 18.60
CA TYR A 95 3.13 2.15 19.40
C TYR A 95 1.69 2.55 19.04
N GLU A 96 0.78 1.58 19.08
CA GLU A 96 -0.67 1.86 19.05
C GLU A 96 -1.14 2.54 20.35
#